data_AF-A0A6V7LK19-F1
#
_entry.id   AF-A0A6V7LK19-F1
#
_cell.length_a   1.000
_cell.length_b   1.000
_cell.length_c   1.000
_cell.angle_alpha   90.00
_cell.angle_beta   90.00
_cell.angle_gamma   90.00
#
_symmetry.space_group_name_H-M   'P 1'
#
loop_
_entity.id
_entity.type
_entity.pdbx_description
1 polymer ?
#
loop_
_entity_poly.entity_id
_entity_poly.type
_entity_poly.pdbx_seq_one_letter_code
_entity_poly.pdbx_strand_id
1 'polypeptide(L)'
;TDTINRQAVLCHRVLRTLQQVARGPGALESETWESLLLFLIGINDSLLAPPAVREDAGEQLCERVLGVLLEVWLVACEKNFPSPPLWRTLRESCLRWRHRLAMIEQWNRVCLALTSRLLNIMYGPMFPGLKISDEDAQLIPPTMSDEAVAQAWYRLLRTVGDPVDLCRPAVVSQTQAFLQYAIASPNVVDPCQHPCLQALPHIFLKAIKGIAGQVDAFL
;
A
#
# COMPACT_ATOMS: atom_id res chain seq x y z
N THR A 1 -10.23 -4.16 26.72
CA THR A 1 -9.95 -2.81 26.18
C THR A 1 -8.51 -2.37 26.44
N ASP A 2 -7.99 -2.40 27.69
CA ASP A 2 -6.60 -1.96 27.97
C ASP A 2 -5.48 -2.77 27.28
N THR A 3 -5.62 -4.09 27.18
CA THR A 3 -4.59 -4.94 26.56
C THR A 3 -4.48 -4.70 25.04
N ILE A 4 -5.59 -4.49 24.36
CA ILE A 4 -5.65 -4.22 22.91
C ILE A 4 -4.99 -2.87 22.61
N ASN A 5 -5.30 -1.84 23.42
CA ASN A 5 -4.68 -0.52 23.28
C ASN A 5 -3.16 -0.58 23.53
N ARG A 6 -2.71 -1.35 24.52
CA ARG A 6 -1.28 -1.58 24.77
C ARG A 6 -0.60 -2.28 23.60
N GLN A 7 -1.23 -3.30 23.02
CA GLN A 7 -0.69 -4.01 21.85
C GLN A 7 -0.60 -3.10 20.62
N ALA A 8 -1.63 -2.29 20.35
CA ALA A 8 -1.60 -1.30 19.27
C ALA A 8 -0.43 -0.31 19.44
N VAL A 9 -0.21 0.21 20.66
CA VAL A 9 0.93 1.09 20.95
C VAL A 9 2.27 0.41 20.69
N LEU A 10 2.42 -0.86 21.06
CA LEU A 10 3.63 -1.63 20.78
C LEU A 10 3.83 -1.83 19.27
N CYS A 11 2.77 -2.16 18.52
CA CYS A 11 2.83 -2.24 17.06
C CYS A 11 3.29 -0.92 16.44
N HIS A 12 2.72 0.21 16.85
CA HIS A 12 3.14 1.53 16.37
C HIS A 12 4.61 1.82 16.67
N ARG A 13 5.12 1.43 17.85
CA ARG A 13 6.53 1.59 18.21
C ARG A 13 7.43 0.75 17.32
N VAL A 14 7.10 -0.53 17.12
CA VAL A 14 7.87 -1.43 16.23
C VAL A 14 7.93 -0.85 14.82
N LEU A 15 6.78 -0.45 14.27
CA LEU A 15 6.70 0.13 12.92
C LEU A 15 7.54 1.42 12.80
N ARG A 16 7.52 2.28 13.81
CA ARG A 16 8.37 3.48 13.86
C ARG A 16 9.85 3.12 13.88
N THR A 17 10.26 2.13 14.66
CA THR A 17 11.64 1.66 14.71
C THR A 17 12.08 1.14 13.34
N LEU A 18 11.25 0.37 12.64
CA LEU A 18 11.56 -0.12 11.29
C LEU A 18 11.78 1.04 10.30
N GLN A 19 10.94 2.07 10.34
CA GLN A 19 11.13 3.27 9.51
C GLN A 19 12.43 4.01 9.85
N GLN A 20 12.75 4.14 11.14
CA GLN A 20 13.99 4.78 11.58
C GLN A 20 15.22 4.01 11.13
N VAL A 21 15.20 2.68 11.20
CA VAL A 21 16.29 1.83 10.70
C VAL A 21 16.45 1.99 9.20
N ALA A 22 15.36 1.95 8.43
CA ALA A 22 15.40 2.12 6.97
C ALA A 22 15.94 3.51 6.56
N ARG A 23 15.54 4.57 7.26
CA ARG A 23 15.97 5.96 7.00
C ARG A 23 17.34 6.30 7.58
N GLY A 24 17.83 5.51 8.52
CA GLY A 24 19.09 5.75 9.21
C GLY A 24 20.29 5.90 8.27
N PRO A 25 21.38 6.52 8.74
CA PRO A 25 22.60 6.73 7.96
C PRO A 25 23.39 5.43 7.73
N GLY A 26 23.08 4.36 8.46
CA GLY A 26 23.70 3.05 8.27
C GLY A 26 23.28 2.44 6.94
N ALA A 27 24.25 1.95 6.17
CA ALA A 27 23.96 1.15 4.99
C ALA A 27 23.47 -0.23 5.44
N LEU A 28 22.25 -0.60 5.05
CA LEU A 28 21.77 -1.98 5.16
C LEU A 28 22.29 -2.75 3.95
N GLU A 29 22.67 -4.01 4.18
CA GLU A 29 23.03 -4.93 3.10
C GLU A 29 21.79 -5.28 2.26
N SER A 30 22.00 -5.66 1.00
CA SER A 30 20.89 -5.99 0.08
C SER A 30 19.98 -7.10 0.64
N GLU A 31 20.56 -8.12 1.28
CA GLU A 31 19.79 -9.20 1.91
C GLU A 31 18.94 -8.71 3.09
N THR A 32 19.44 -7.70 3.82
CA THR A 32 18.70 -7.09 4.94
C THR A 32 17.53 -6.26 4.42
N TRP A 33 17.71 -5.53 3.31
CA TRP A 33 16.61 -4.84 2.63
C TRP A 33 15.52 -5.82 2.18
N GLU A 34 15.91 -6.90 1.51
CA GLU A 34 14.97 -7.93 1.07
C GLU A 34 14.18 -8.53 2.26
N SER A 35 14.89 -8.91 3.33
CA SER A 35 14.29 -9.44 4.56
C SER A 35 13.32 -8.45 5.20
N LEU A 36 13.68 -7.17 5.26
CA LEU A 36 12.85 -6.11 5.82
C LEU A 36 11.57 -5.91 5.00
N LEU A 37 11.66 -5.85 3.68
CA LEU A 37 10.51 -5.66 2.80
C LEU A 37 9.56 -6.86 2.86
N LEU A 38 10.09 -8.09 2.84
CA LEU A 38 9.30 -9.31 3.00
C LEU A 38 8.65 -9.37 4.38
N PHE A 39 9.35 -8.95 5.43
CA PHE A 39 8.80 -8.88 6.77
C PHE A 39 7.62 -7.90 6.86
N LEU A 40 7.75 -6.71 6.26
CA LEU A 40 6.67 -5.73 6.20
C LEU A 40 5.47 -6.23 5.37
N ILE A 41 5.71 -6.94 4.27
CA ILE A 41 4.64 -7.62 3.52
C ILE A 41 3.94 -8.66 4.42
N GLY A 42 4.70 -9.47 5.15
CA GLY A 42 4.13 -10.49 6.05
C GLY A 42 3.29 -9.91 7.20
N ILE A 43 3.68 -8.75 7.76
CA ILE A 43 2.87 -8.01 8.74
C ILE A 43 1.56 -7.56 8.10
N ASN A 44 1.61 -6.97 6.90
CA ASN A 44 0.42 -6.51 6.19
C ASN A 44 -0.50 -7.68 5.84
N ASP A 45 0.04 -8.80 5.37
CA ASP A 45 -0.73 -10.01 5.09
C ASP A 45 -1.50 -10.51 6.32
N SER A 46 -0.81 -10.59 7.47
CA SER A 46 -1.40 -11.06 8.72
C SER A 46 -2.51 -10.14 9.23
N LEU A 47 -2.42 -8.83 8.95
CA LEU A 47 -3.37 -7.84 9.43
C LEU A 47 -4.53 -7.59 8.45
N LEU A 48 -4.29 -7.66 7.14
CA LEU A 48 -5.27 -7.28 6.13
C LEU A 48 -6.11 -8.48 5.65
N ALA A 49 -5.64 -9.71 5.86
CA ALA A 49 -6.33 -10.94 5.45
C ALA A 49 -7.79 -11.01 5.98
N PRO A 50 -8.72 -11.56 5.19
CA PRO A 50 -10.03 -12.03 5.68
C PRO A 50 -9.86 -13.05 6.82
N PRO A 51 -10.83 -13.19 7.74
CA PRO A 51 -12.21 -12.67 7.68
C PRO A 51 -12.43 -11.39 8.49
N ALA A 52 -11.38 -10.64 8.82
CA ALA A 52 -11.46 -9.67 9.90
C ALA A 52 -12.47 -8.54 9.59
N VAL A 53 -13.68 -8.65 10.14
CA VAL A 53 -14.63 -7.55 10.37
C VAL A 53 -14.09 -6.86 11.61
N ARG A 54 -13.17 -5.91 11.42
CA ARG A 54 -12.49 -5.25 12.53
C ARG A 54 -13.26 -3.99 12.93
N GLU A 55 -13.38 -3.78 14.22
CA GLU A 55 -13.74 -2.49 14.83
C GLU A 55 -12.70 -1.41 14.45
N ASP A 56 -13.07 -0.13 14.58
CA ASP A 56 -12.30 1.05 14.13
C ASP A 56 -10.81 1.03 14.50
N ALA A 57 -10.44 0.52 15.68
CA ALA A 57 -9.05 0.42 16.12
C ALA A 57 -8.19 -0.48 15.22
N GLY A 58 -8.79 -1.51 14.62
CA GLY A 58 -8.12 -2.39 13.66
C GLY A 58 -7.91 -1.74 12.29
N GLU A 59 -8.75 -0.78 11.91
CA GLU A 59 -8.64 -0.06 10.65
C GLU A 59 -7.49 0.97 10.68
N GLN A 60 -7.35 1.71 11.79
CA GLN A 60 -6.22 2.63 11.98
C GLN A 60 -4.86 1.91 11.93
N LEU A 61 -4.79 0.70 12.50
CA LEU A 61 -3.56 -0.10 12.43
C LEU A 61 -3.28 -0.56 10.99
N CYS A 62 -4.31 -0.96 10.22
CA CYS A 62 -4.19 -1.32 8.81
C CYS A 62 -3.61 -0.17 7.97
N GLU A 63 -4.15 1.04 8.15
CA GLU A 63 -3.62 2.24 7.49
C GLU A 63 -2.15 2.45 7.82
N ARG A 64 -1.78 2.33 9.10
CA ARG A 64 -0.40 2.55 9.53
C ARG A 64 0.57 1.52 8.96
N VAL A 65 0.23 0.23 8.95
CA VAL A 65 1.15 -0.81 8.44
C VAL A 65 1.35 -0.70 6.93
N LEU A 66 0.33 -0.27 6.20
CA LEU A 66 0.41 0.01 4.77
C LEU A 66 1.27 1.24 4.48
N GLY A 67 1.05 2.33 5.22
CA GLY A 67 1.86 3.54 5.11
C GLY A 67 3.34 3.25 5.37
N VAL A 68 3.65 2.51 6.44
CA VAL A 68 5.02 2.09 6.76
C VAL A 68 5.63 1.23 5.66
N LEU A 69 4.88 0.24 5.14
CA LEU A 69 5.35 -0.60 4.04
C LEU A 69 5.72 0.26 2.82
N LEU A 70 4.82 1.12 2.35
CA LEU A 70 5.06 1.91 1.15
C LEU A 70 6.17 2.97 1.35
N GLU A 71 6.22 3.62 2.52
CA GLU A 71 7.30 4.54 2.86
C GLU A 71 8.67 3.85 2.85
N VAL A 72 8.80 2.69 3.51
CA VAL A 72 10.05 1.93 3.53
C VAL A 72 10.38 1.40 2.14
N TRP A 73 9.37 1.03 1.34
CA TRP A 73 9.56 0.61 -0.03
C TRP A 73 10.18 1.72 -0.90
N LEU A 74 9.73 2.97 -0.74
CA LEU A 74 10.29 4.12 -1.46
C LEU A 74 11.72 4.43 -1.01
N VAL A 75 12.02 4.30 0.28
CA VAL A 75 13.40 4.41 0.79
C VAL A 75 14.28 3.30 0.19
N ALA A 76 13.78 2.07 0.09
CA ALA A 76 14.50 0.99 -0.57
C ALA A 76 14.73 1.30 -2.06
N CYS A 77 13.79 1.94 -2.75
CA CYS A 77 13.99 2.35 -4.14
C CYS A 77 15.15 3.35 -4.31
N GLU A 78 15.44 4.18 -3.31
CA GLU A 78 16.60 5.08 -3.30
C GLU A 78 17.90 4.36 -2.94
N LYS A 79 17.88 3.53 -1.88
CA LYS A 79 19.11 2.94 -1.30
C LYS A 79 19.53 1.60 -1.90
N ASN A 80 18.58 0.76 -2.29
CA ASN A 80 18.79 -0.60 -2.79
C ASN A 80 17.57 -1.05 -3.60
N PHE A 81 17.49 -0.59 -4.85
CA PHE A 81 16.26 -0.69 -5.66
C PHE A 81 15.71 -2.12 -5.67
N PRO A 82 14.44 -2.35 -5.25
CA PRO A 82 13.92 -3.71 -5.08
C PRO A 82 13.95 -4.51 -6.38
N SER A 83 14.33 -5.78 -6.27
CA SER A 83 14.45 -6.70 -7.40
C SER A 83 13.09 -6.99 -8.05
N PRO A 84 13.05 -7.43 -9.34
CA PRO A 84 11.79 -7.76 -10.00
C PRO A 84 10.91 -8.79 -9.26
N PRO A 85 11.46 -9.85 -8.62
CA PRO A 85 10.69 -10.74 -7.76
C PRO A 85 9.99 -10.02 -6.59
N LEU A 86 10.66 -9.11 -5.90
CA LEU A 86 10.07 -8.35 -4.79
C LEU A 86 8.89 -7.48 -5.24
N TRP A 87 9.03 -6.80 -6.39
CA TRP A 87 7.92 -6.05 -6.98
C TRP A 87 6.73 -6.93 -7.35
N ARG A 88 6.99 -8.16 -7.83
CA ARG A 88 5.94 -9.13 -8.11
C ARG A 88 5.21 -9.53 -6.82
N THR A 89 5.95 -9.86 -5.77
CA THR A 89 5.40 -10.19 -4.45
C THR A 89 4.57 -9.04 -3.88
N LEU A 90 5.05 -7.80 -3.97
CA LEU A 90 4.29 -6.62 -3.52
C LEU A 90 2.96 -6.52 -4.28
N ARG A 91 2.99 -6.61 -5.62
CA ARG A 91 1.79 -6.54 -6.45
C ARG A 91 0.78 -7.63 -6.10
N GLU A 92 1.21 -8.88 -6.01
CA GLU A 92 0.35 -10.01 -5.62
C GLU A 92 -0.26 -9.80 -4.23
N SER A 93 0.48 -9.20 -3.32
CA SER A 93 0.00 -8.87 -1.97
C SER A 93 -1.01 -7.74 -1.98
N CYS A 94 -0.76 -6.64 -2.70
CA CYS A 94 -1.72 -5.55 -2.87
C CYS A 94 -3.04 -6.04 -3.50
N LEU A 95 -2.99 -6.95 -4.47
CA LEU A 95 -4.19 -7.56 -5.06
C LEU A 95 -5.01 -8.37 -4.04
N ARG A 96 -4.34 -8.98 -3.05
CA ARG A 96 -5.00 -9.69 -1.94
C ARG A 96 -5.55 -8.76 -0.87
N TRP A 97 -5.09 -7.50 -0.82
CA TRP A 97 -5.50 -6.51 0.19
C TRP A 97 -6.47 -5.44 -0.34
N ARG A 98 -6.70 -5.38 -1.66
CA ARG A 98 -7.50 -4.32 -2.31
C ARG A 98 -8.97 -4.28 -1.90
N HIS A 99 -9.46 -5.27 -1.14
CA HIS A 99 -10.76 -5.21 -0.46
C HIS A 99 -10.76 -4.31 0.79
N ARG A 100 -9.60 -3.77 1.18
CA ARG A 100 -9.45 -2.82 2.30
C ARG A 100 -9.33 -1.40 1.76
N LEU A 101 -10.15 -0.48 2.28
CA LEU A 101 -10.13 0.93 1.90
C LEU A 101 -8.74 1.56 2.08
N ALA A 102 -8.12 1.33 3.24
CA ALA A 102 -6.79 1.85 3.57
C ALA A 102 -5.72 1.49 2.52
N MET A 103 -5.82 0.33 1.85
CA MET A 103 -4.89 -0.06 0.78
C MET A 103 -4.98 0.92 -0.39
N ILE A 104 -6.19 1.25 -0.83
CA ILE A 104 -6.42 2.18 -1.94
C ILE A 104 -6.06 3.61 -1.54
N GLU A 105 -6.34 4.02 -0.31
CA GLU A 105 -6.00 5.37 0.16
C GLU A 105 -4.49 5.60 0.24
N GLN A 106 -3.73 4.67 0.83
CA GLN A 106 -2.27 4.75 0.88
C GLN A 106 -1.63 4.61 -0.52
N TRP A 107 -2.20 3.76 -1.39
CA TRP A 107 -1.77 3.66 -2.78
C TRP A 107 -1.96 4.97 -3.55
N ASN A 108 -3.14 5.60 -3.44
CA ASN A 108 -3.43 6.89 -4.06
C ASN A 108 -2.43 7.96 -3.60
N ARG A 109 -2.23 8.07 -2.28
CA ARG A 109 -1.30 9.01 -1.65
C ARG A 109 0.10 8.91 -2.25
N VAL A 110 0.64 7.70 -2.33
CA VAL A 110 1.99 7.44 -2.86
C VAL A 110 2.06 7.67 -4.37
N CYS A 111 1.06 7.23 -5.15
CA CYS A 111 1.05 7.48 -6.59
C CYS A 111 0.99 8.96 -6.91
N LEU A 112 0.24 9.76 -6.14
CA LEU A 112 0.15 11.19 -6.32
C LEU A 112 1.50 11.89 -6.02
N ALA A 113 2.16 11.51 -4.93
CA ALA A 113 3.49 12.02 -4.58
C ALA A 113 4.54 11.70 -5.66
N LEU A 114 4.55 10.45 -6.16
CA LEU A 114 5.41 10.04 -7.27
C LEU A 114 5.07 10.79 -8.57
N THR A 115 3.78 11.01 -8.85
CA THR A 115 3.32 11.74 -10.04
C THR A 115 3.84 13.17 -10.02
N SER A 116 3.73 13.88 -8.89
CA SER A 116 4.28 15.23 -8.77
C SER A 116 5.79 15.28 -8.97
N ARG A 117 6.53 14.31 -8.42
CA ARG A 117 7.98 14.23 -8.65
C ARG A 117 8.30 13.96 -10.12
N LEU A 118 7.56 13.06 -10.76
CA LEU A 118 7.71 12.72 -12.18
C LEU A 118 7.40 13.90 -13.10
N LEU A 119 6.35 14.68 -12.83
CA LEU A 119 6.01 15.88 -13.60
C LEU A 119 7.13 16.91 -13.56
N ASN A 120 7.74 17.12 -12.38
CA ASN A 120 8.90 18.02 -12.25
C ASN A 120 10.12 17.50 -13.05
N ILE A 121 10.33 16.19 -13.11
CA ILE A 121 11.40 15.58 -13.93
C ILE A 121 11.13 15.80 -15.42
N MET A 122 9.89 15.58 -15.88
CA MET A 122 9.53 15.61 -17.29
C MET A 122 9.41 17.03 -17.86
N TYR A 123 8.81 17.95 -17.09
CA TYR A 123 8.42 19.28 -17.57
C TYR A 123 9.16 20.43 -16.86
N GLY A 124 9.94 20.12 -15.83
CA GLY A 124 10.67 21.11 -15.05
C GLY A 124 9.79 21.92 -14.08
N PRO A 125 10.39 22.87 -13.35
CA PRO A 125 9.74 23.61 -12.26
C PRO A 125 8.70 24.64 -12.74
N MET A 126 8.64 24.92 -14.04
CA MET A 126 7.64 25.83 -14.62
C MET A 126 6.28 25.18 -14.83
N PHE A 127 6.22 23.84 -14.80
CA PHE A 127 4.96 23.13 -14.93
C PHE A 127 4.09 23.36 -13.69
N PRO A 128 2.76 23.51 -13.81
CA PRO A 128 1.88 23.69 -12.67
C PRO A 128 2.08 22.59 -11.62
N GLY A 129 2.48 23.00 -10.42
CA GLY A 129 2.73 22.08 -9.32
C GLY A 129 1.43 21.43 -8.84
N LEU A 130 1.45 20.12 -8.67
CA LEU A 130 0.37 19.38 -8.04
C LEU A 130 0.31 19.73 -6.54
N LYS A 131 -0.86 20.10 -6.04
CA LYS A 131 -1.05 20.39 -4.61
C LYS A 131 -1.00 19.10 -3.82
N ILE A 132 0.08 18.91 -3.09
CA ILE A 132 0.31 17.78 -2.19
C ILE A 132 0.63 18.33 -0.81
N SER A 133 0.23 17.62 0.25
CA SER A 133 0.58 18.03 1.61
C SER A 133 2.09 17.94 1.85
N ASP A 134 2.63 18.74 2.78
CA ASP A 134 4.06 18.68 3.11
C ASP A 134 4.47 17.29 3.62
N GLU A 135 3.57 16.59 4.32
CA GLU A 135 3.80 15.22 4.79
C GLU A 135 3.95 14.25 3.61
N ASP A 136 3.09 14.36 2.60
CA ASP A 136 3.09 13.48 1.43
C ASP A 136 4.26 13.78 0.50
N ALA A 137 4.68 15.04 0.41
CA ALA A 137 5.86 15.45 -0.35
C ALA A 137 7.15 14.82 0.20
N GLN A 138 7.18 14.51 1.50
CA GLN A 138 8.33 13.87 2.18
C GLN A 138 8.37 12.34 2.00
N LEU A 139 7.34 11.73 1.38
CA LEU A 139 7.34 10.29 1.13
C LEU A 139 8.44 9.86 0.17
N ILE A 140 8.76 10.70 -0.82
CA ILE A 140 9.76 10.40 -1.84
C ILE A 140 11.13 10.91 -1.36
N PRO A 141 12.15 10.06 -1.20
CA PRO A 141 13.47 10.52 -0.82
C PRO A 141 13.99 11.57 -1.81
N PRO A 142 14.48 12.74 -1.35
CA PRO A 142 14.88 13.83 -2.25
C PRO A 142 16.09 13.47 -3.12
N THR A 143 16.90 12.52 -2.68
CA THR A 143 18.10 11.98 -3.33
C THR A 143 17.80 10.81 -4.28
N MET A 144 16.55 10.33 -4.34
CA MET A 144 16.15 9.26 -5.24
C MET A 144 16.33 9.71 -6.70
N SER A 145 17.01 8.90 -7.51
CA SER A 145 17.29 9.24 -8.91
C SER A 145 16.02 9.30 -9.76
N ASP A 146 16.06 10.09 -10.83
CA ASP A 146 14.92 10.27 -11.74
C ASP A 146 14.45 8.94 -12.35
N GLU A 147 15.40 8.06 -12.70
CA GLU A 147 15.09 6.72 -13.19
C GLU A 147 14.38 5.88 -12.13
N ALA A 148 14.85 5.92 -10.88
CA ALA A 148 14.23 5.19 -9.79
C ALA A 148 12.82 5.72 -9.51
N VAL A 149 12.60 7.04 -9.56
CA VAL A 149 11.27 7.66 -9.43
C VAL A 149 10.33 7.17 -10.54
N ALA A 150 10.76 7.23 -11.81
CA ALA A 150 9.96 6.78 -12.93
C ALA A 150 9.61 5.28 -12.86
N GLN A 151 10.59 4.44 -12.50
CA GLN A 151 10.37 3.00 -12.30
C GLN A 151 9.42 2.72 -11.14
N ALA A 152 9.60 3.38 -10.00
CA ALA A 152 8.75 3.21 -8.83
C ALA A 152 7.31 3.66 -9.12
N TRP A 153 7.13 4.82 -9.76
CA TRP A 153 5.83 5.33 -10.20
C TRP A 153 5.09 4.32 -11.09
N TYR A 154 5.73 3.86 -12.16
CA TYR A 154 5.13 2.90 -13.09
C TYR A 154 4.74 1.58 -12.42
N ARG A 155 5.59 1.07 -11.52
CA ARG A 155 5.37 -0.20 -10.83
C ARG A 155 4.26 -0.07 -9.78
N LEU A 156 4.28 1.00 -8.98
CA LEU A 156 3.26 1.24 -7.95
C LEU A 156 1.89 1.53 -8.54
N LEU A 157 1.80 2.24 -9.66
CA LEU A 157 0.54 2.45 -10.37
C LEU A 157 -0.17 1.12 -10.71
N ARG A 158 0.59 0.04 -10.92
CA ARG A 158 0.08 -1.27 -11.35
C ARG A 158 -0.14 -2.27 -10.20
N THR A 159 0.12 -1.91 -8.94
CA THR A 159 0.01 -2.86 -7.82
C THR A 159 -1.43 -3.22 -7.48
N VAL A 160 -2.40 -2.34 -7.73
CA VAL A 160 -3.83 -2.59 -7.44
C VAL A 160 -4.58 -3.34 -8.55
N GLY A 161 -3.93 -3.58 -9.70
CA GLY A 161 -4.52 -4.26 -10.85
C GLY A 161 -5.52 -3.40 -11.62
N ASP A 162 -6.47 -4.06 -12.29
CA ASP A 162 -7.58 -3.36 -12.96
C ASP A 162 -8.58 -2.86 -11.91
N PRO A 163 -8.82 -1.54 -11.80
CA PRO A 163 -9.79 -0.98 -10.86
C PRO A 163 -11.21 -1.52 -11.06
N VAL A 164 -11.59 -1.91 -12.29
CA VAL A 164 -12.94 -2.46 -12.58
C VAL A 164 -13.19 -3.77 -11.83
N ASP A 165 -12.14 -4.51 -11.48
CA ASP A 165 -12.25 -5.70 -10.63
C ASP A 165 -12.85 -5.40 -9.26
N LEU A 166 -12.65 -4.18 -8.72
CA LEU A 166 -13.22 -3.78 -7.44
C LEU A 166 -14.75 -3.74 -7.49
N CYS A 167 -15.37 -3.63 -8.66
CA CYS A 167 -16.82 -3.75 -8.81
C CYS A 167 -17.31 -5.20 -8.82
N ARG A 168 -16.41 -6.19 -8.76
CA ARG A 168 -16.71 -7.61 -8.96
C ARG A 168 -16.26 -8.42 -7.73
N PRO A 169 -17.13 -8.60 -6.72
CA PRO A 169 -16.82 -9.39 -5.53
C PRO A 169 -16.28 -10.79 -5.86
N ALA A 170 -16.81 -11.43 -6.90
CA ALA A 170 -16.38 -12.74 -7.39
C ALA A 170 -14.96 -12.81 -7.94
N VAL A 171 -14.32 -11.67 -8.23
CA VAL A 171 -12.89 -11.62 -8.60
C VAL A 171 -12.03 -11.37 -7.36
N VAL A 172 -12.47 -10.47 -6.49
CA VAL A 172 -11.74 -10.10 -5.27
C VAL A 172 -11.75 -11.23 -4.24
N SER A 173 -12.81 -12.04 -4.20
CA SER A 173 -12.97 -13.16 -3.27
C SER A 173 -12.20 -14.44 -3.66
N GLN A 174 -11.54 -14.47 -4.82
CA GLN A 174 -10.79 -15.63 -5.31
C GLN A 174 -9.38 -15.70 -4.74
N THR A 175 -9.24 -15.42 -3.44
CA THR A 175 -7.98 -15.57 -2.71
C THR A 175 -8.06 -16.76 -1.77
N GLN A 176 -6.90 -17.36 -1.47
CA GLN A 176 -6.84 -18.51 -0.58
C GLN A 176 -7.48 -18.24 0.79
N ALA A 177 -7.35 -17.03 1.33
CA ALA A 177 -7.95 -16.67 2.62
C ALA A 177 -9.48 -16.64 2.59
N PHE A 178 -10.07 -16.10 1.51
CA PHE A 178 -11.52 -16.11 1.32
C PHE A 178 -12.06 -17.53 1.10
N LEU A 179 -11.37 -18.34 0.31
CA LEU A 179 -11.74 -19.74 0.07
C LEU A 179 -11.66 -20.58 1.37
N GLN A 180 -10.59 -20.42 2.14
CA GLN A 180 -10.44 -21.10 3.43
C GLN A 180 -11.54 -20.69 4.42
N TYR A 181 -11.90 -19.40 4.46
CA TYR A 181 -12.99 -18.93 5.29
C TYR A 181 -14.33 -19.54 4.89
N ALA A 182 -14.62 -19.63 3.59
CA ALA A 182 -15.88 -20.21 3.11
C ALA A 182 -16.01 -21.71 3.43
N ILE A 183 -14.88 -22.43 3.44
CA ILE A 183 -14.84 -23.85 3.85
C ILE A 183 -15.06 -23.99 5.36
N ALA A 184 -14.48 -23.09 6.16
CA ALA A 184 -14.50 -23.18 7.62
C ALA A 184 -15.76 -22.57 8.27
N SER A 185 -16.44 -21.64 7.58
CA SER A 185 -17.57 -20.89 8.13
C SER A 185 -18.89 -21.61 7.86
N PRO A 186 -19.72 -21.88 8.89
CA PRO A 186 -21.04 -22.46 8.70
C PRO A 186 -22.04 -21.48 8.05
N ASN A 187 -21.75 -20.17 8.08
CA ASN A 187 -22.66 -19.10 7.65
C ASN A 187 -22.34 -18.52 6.27
N VAL A 188 -21.13 -18.76 5.74
CA VAL A 188 -20.69 -18.19 4.46
C VAL A 188 -20.16 -19.33 3.60
N VAL A 189 -21.02 -19.85 2.73
CA VAL A 189 -20.63 -20.92 1.78
C VAL A 189 -20.02 -20.33 0.51
N ASP A 190 -20.46 -19.14 0.11
CA ASP A 190 -19.93 -18.41 -1.05
C ASP A 190 -18.98 -17.28 -0.57
N PRO A 191 -17.68 -17.33 -0.93
CA PRO A 191 -16.72 -16.27 -0.63
C PRO A 191 -17.17 -14.87 -1.02
N CYS A 192 -17.99 -14.73 -2.07
CA CYS A 192 -18.49 -13.44 -2.57
C CYS A 192 -19.44 -12.74 -1.59
N GLN A 193 -20.03 -13.50 -0.66
CA GLN A 193 -21.00 -12.99 0.30
C GLN A 193 -20.34 -12.47 1.58
N HIS A 194 -19.00 -12.51 1.68
CA HIS A 194 -18.30 -12.04 2.85
C HIS A 194 -18.59 -10.54 3.12
N PRO A 195 -18.99 -10.14 4.35
CA PRO A 195 -19.42 -8.77 4.64
C PRO A 195 -18.41 -7.67 4.28
N CYS A 196 -17.10 -7.94 4.42
CA CYS A 196 -16.08 -6.95 4.05
C CYS A 196 -16.11 -6.54 2.56
N LEU A 197 -16.72 -7.35 1.68
CA LEU A 197 -16.85 -7.03 0.25
C LEU A 197 -17.96 -6.01 -0.02
N GLN A 198 -18.83 -5.70 0.95
CA GLN A 198 -19.86 -4.66 0.80
C GLN A 198 -19.25 -3.26 0.61
N ALA A 199 -18.02 -3.04 1.08
CA ALA A 199 -17.30 -1.77 0.92
C ALA A 199 -16.74 -1.56 -0.51
N LEU A 200 -16.72 -2.60 -1.35
CA LEU A 200 -16.09 -2.57 -2.66
C LEU A 200 -16.52 -1.42 -3.59
N PRO A 201 -17.82 -1.04 -3.69
CA PRO A 201 -18.21 0.13 -4.49
C PRO A 201 -17.59 1.44 -4.00
N HIS A 202 -17.45 1.62 -2.68
CA HIS A 202 -16.79 2.79 -2.11
C HIS A 202 -15.28 2.78 -2.40
N ILE A 203 -14.66 1.60 -2.26
CA ILE A 203 -13.24 1.40 -2.55
C ILE A 203 -12.95 1.68 -4.04
N PHE A 204 -13.81 1.22 -4.95
CA PHE A 204 -13.74 1.53 -6.38
C PHE A 204 -13.81 3.03 -6.63
N LEU A 205 -14.79 3.73 -6.03
CA LEU A 205 -14.90 5.19 -6.16
C LEU A 205 -13.61 5.90 -5.75
N LYS A 206 -12.99 5.46 -4.65
CA LYS A 206 -11.72 6.02 -4.17
C LYS A 206 -10.56 5.74 -5.13
N ALA A 207 -10.49 4.54 -5.70
CA ALA A 207 -9.49 4.20 -6.70
C ALA A 207 -9.63 5.08 -7.95
N ILE A 208 -10.84 5.20 -8.50
CA ILE A 208 -11.10 6.02 -9.69
C ILE A 208 -10.82 7.50 -9.43
N LYS A 209 -11.19 8.05 -8.27
CA LYS A 209 -10.85 9.42 -7.91
C LYS A 209 -9.34 9.67 -7.87
N GLY A 210 -8.58 8.70 -7.34
CA GLY A 210 -7.12 8.80 -7.32
C GLY A 210 -6.49 8.71 -8.71
N ILE A 211 -7.05 7.88 -9.60
CA ILE A 211 -6.61 7.81 -11.01
C ILE A 211 -6.96 9.11 -11.74
N ALA A 212 -8.18 9.63 -11.56
CA ALA A 212 -8.60 10.90 -12.13
C ALA A 212 -7.66 12.03 -11.70
N GLY A 213 -7.36 12.14 -10.40
CA GLY A 213 -6.41 13.15 -9.91
C GLY A 213 -4.99 13.01 -10.47
N GLN A 214 -4.56 11.80 -10.81
CA GLN A 214 -3.28 11.60 -11.51
C GLN A 214 -3.35 12.04 -12.96
N VAL A 215 -4.44 11.73 -13.69
CA VAL A 215 -4.63 12.17 -15.07
C VAL A 215 -4.72 13.69 -15.15
N ASP A 216 -5.52 14.30 -14.27
CA ASP A 216 -5.68 15.75 -14.17
C ASP A 216 -4.34 16.45 -13.89
N ALA A 217 -3.39 15.78 -13.24
CA ALA A 217 -2.07 16.34 -12.99
C ALA A 217 -1.21 16.51 -14.27
N PHE A 218 -1.54 15.81 -15.35
CA PHE A 218 -0.85 15.93 -16.66
C PHE A 218 -1.54 16.92 -17.62
N LEU A 219 -2.75 17.39 -17.31
CA LEU A 219 -3.57 18.26 -18.16
C LEU A 219 -3.40 19.74 -17.74
#